data_AF-A0A3D4HHJ5-F1
#
_entry.id   AF-A0A3D4HHJ5-F1
#
_cell.length_a   1.000
_cell.length_b   1.000
_cell.length_c   1.000
_cell.angle_alpha   90.00
_cell.angle_beta   90.00
_cell.angle_gamma   90.00
#
_symmetry.space_group_name_H-M   'P 1'
#
loop_
_entity.id
_entity.type
_entity.pdbx_description
1 polymer ?
#
loop_
_entity_poly.entity_id
_entity_poly.type
_entity_poly.pdbx_seq_one_letter_code
_entity_poly.pdbx_strand_id
1 'polypeptide(L)'
;MMKRLCIPLLLVCSLVQALAARTDSDTKRHQAYIDLMHTHPQTIGKPGQACEGEIELVLDIPSIQSIEKKQYAQLIRQGHSAEVAQKASQAGIIEEGLYWNWVRDPIRTDKGEGVYGRIILTKTMEVADAFSSPGAAVLPILKDGSIVLNLSFRHATRSWELEIPAGMREYGESPQAAAHESCLKKLATLLQNSLIWVTQQRILLLLMTLFLSTAPLLKTKKPRCQTTLKPLLRHFTLPLAQIEQGFKDGMLRIPVGNKIIEAHVRQSLLAFALYQAQLRGFLHKP
;
A
#
# COMPACT_ATOMS: atom_id res chain seq x y z
N MET A 1 -19.50 52.09 38.61
CA MET A 1 -19.93 50.76 39.10
C MET A 1 -19.29 49.67 38.25
N MET A 2 -18.18 49.08 38.71
CA MET A 2 -17.54 47.93 38.05
C MET A 2 -18.31 46.65 38.41
N LYS A 3 -19.07 46.09 37.46
CA LYS A 3 -19.62 44.73 37.61
C LYS A 3 -18.45 43.74 37.45
N ARG A 4 -17.99 43.15 38.57
CA ARG A 4 -17.05 42.03 38.54
C ARG A 4 -17.72 40.86 37.84
N LEU A 5 -17.16 40.45 36.71
CA LEU A 5 -17.57 39.27 35.97
C LEU A 5 -17.10 38.03 36.76
N CYS A 6 -17.94 37.53 37.67
CA CYS A 6 -17.70 36.26 38.34
C CYS A 6 -17.93 35.13 37.33
N ILE A 7 -16.87 34.69 36.65
CA ILE A 7 -16.89 33.42 35.92
C ILE A 7 -17.03 32.32 36.98
N PRO A 8 -18.04 31.42 36.91
CA PRO A 8 -18.23 30.39 37.92
C PRO A 8 -17.01 29.47 38.01
N LEU A 9 -16.49 29.26 39.22
CA LEU A 9 -15.35 28.38 39.50
C LEU A 9 -15.54 26.96 38.93
N LEU A 10 -16.79 26.50 38.83
CA LEU A 10 -17.19 25.23 38.21
C LEU A 10 -16.85 25.17 36.70
N LEU A 11 -17.01 26.26 35.97
CA LEU A 11 -16.73 26.36 34.53
C LEU A 11 -15.22 26.30 34.25
N VAL A 12 -14.41 26.90 35.12
CA VAL A 12 -12.95 26.82 35.06
C VAL A 12 -12.48 25.39 35.34
N CYS A 13 -13.06 24.72 36.33
CA CYS A 13 -12.68 23.35 36.71
C CYS A 13 -12.98 22.34 35.59
N SER A 14 -14.16 22.42 34.95
CA SER A 14 -14.52 21.55 33.82
C SER A 14 -13.64 21.78 32.59
N LEU A 15 -13.24 23.03 32.31
CA LEU A 15 -12.34 23.35 31.20
C LEU A 15 -10.93 22.79 31.44
N VAL A 16 -10.41 22.90 32.67
CA VAL A 16 -9.09 22.35 33.05
C VAL A 16 -9.09 20.83 32.96
N GLN A 17 -10.15 20.15 33.43
CA GLN A 17 -10.27 18.69 33.33
C GLN A 17 -10.35 18.22 31.87
N ALA A 18 -11.13 18.91 31.03
CA ALA A 18 -11.22 18.60 29.60
C ALA A 18 -9.89 18.81 28.87
N LEU A 19 -9.15 19.88 29.20
CA LEU A 19 -7.82 20.13 28.66
C LEU A 19 -6.81 19.06 29.11
N ALA A 20 -6.82 18.69 30.39
CA ALA A 20 -5.92 17.67 30.95
C ALA A 20 -6.18 16.27 30.34
N ALA A 21 -7.44 15.85 30.26
CA ALA A 21 -7.82 14.58 29.64
C ALA A 21 -7.43 14.53 28.16
N ARG A 22 -7.57 15.66 27.47
CA ARG A 22 -7.16 15.78 26.07
C ARG A 22 -5.64 15.71 25.89
N THR A 23 -4.86 16.40 26.74
CA THR A 23 -3.39 16.31 26.68
C THR A 23 -2.87 14.90 26.96
N ASP A 24 -3.53 14.15 27.86
CA ASP A 24 -3.20 12.75 28.13
C ASP A 24 -3.51 11.86 26.91
N SER A 25 -4.68 12.06 26.29
CA SER A 25 -5.06 11.33 25.07
C SER A 25 -4.16 11.65 23.87
N ASP A 26 -3.77 12.91 23.66
CA ASP A 26 -2.88 13.33 22.58
C ASP A 26 -1.48 12.72 22.79
N THR A 27 -0.97 12.76 24.03
CA THR A 27 0.35 12.18 24.36
C THR A 27 0.38 10.67 24.14
N LYS A 28 -0.67 9.94 24.53
CA LYS A 28 -0.79 8.49 24.26
C LYS A 28 -0.81 8.19 22.76
N ARG A 29 -1.51 8.99 21.95
CA ARG A 29 -1.53 8.84 20.49
C ARG A 29 -0.14 9.05 19.89
N HIS A 30 0.57 10.09 20.33
CA HIS A 30 1.92 10.38 19.85
C HIS A 30 2.91 9.27 20.25
N GLN A 31 2.83 8.77 21.49
CA GLN A 31 3.64 7.65 21.94
C GLN A 31 3.37 6.37 21.14
N ALA A 32 2.10 6.02 20.93
CA ALA A 32 1.74 4.84 20.13
C ALA A 32 2.26 4.93 18.68
N TYR A 33 2.24 6.13 18.09
CA TYR A 33 2.83 6.36 16.78
C TYR A 33 4.36 6.16 16.78
N ILE A 34 5.06 6.73 17.77
CA ILE A 34 6.50 6.56 17.92
C ILE A 34 6.87 5.08 18.14
N ASP A 35 6.13 4.38 18.99
CA ASP A 35 6.30 2.95 19.26
C ASP A 35 6.09 2.10 18.01
N LEU A 36 5.08 2.42 17.19
CA LEU A 36 4.86 1.80 15.88
C LEU A 36 6.08 1.97 14.96
N MET A 37 6.64 3.18 14.88
CA MET A 37 7.81 3.46 14.03
C MET A 37 9.08 2.77 14.52
N HIS A 38 9.27 2.64 15.84
CA HIS A 38 10.40 1.92 16.42
C HIS A 38 10.28 0.40 16.33
N THR A 39 9.07 -0.13 16.53
CA THR A 39 8.82 -1.59 16.52
C THR A 39 8.79 -2.12 15.10
N HIS A 40 8.36 -1.30 14.13
CA HIS A 40 8.24 -1.68 12.72
C HIS A 40 8.93 -0.69 11.78
N PRO A 41 10.26 -0.51 11.88
CA PRO A 41 11.02 0.46 11.07
C PRO A 41 10.94 0.18 9.55
N GLN A 42 10.63 -1.05 9.16
CA GLN A 42 10.37 -1.42 7.77
C GLN A 42 9.16 -0.70 7.16
N THR A 43 8.25 -0.15 7.97
CA THR A 43 7.07 0.58 7.50
C THR A 43 7.39 2.01 7.04
N ILE A 44 8.51 2.59 7.51
CA ILE A 44 8.93 3.97 7.19
C ILE A 44 9.96 4.04 6.06
N GLY A 45 10.83 3.04 5.93
CA GLY A 45 12.00 3.15 5.04
C GLY A 45 13.01 4.18 5.58
N LYS A 46 13.60 4.99 4.70
CA LYS A 46 14.50 6.09 5.11
C LYS A 46 13.64 7.22 5.70
N PRO A 47 13.92 7.74 6.92
CA PRO A 47 13.12 8.78 7.55
C PRO A 47 13.21 10.16 6.88
N GLY A 48 14.08 10.32 5.88
CA GLY A 48 14.26 11.55 5.11
C GLY A 48 15.13 12.61 5.81
N GLN A 49 15.65 13.56 5.03
CA GLN A 49 16.39 14.75 5.49
C GLN A 49 15.90 16.02 4.78
N ALA A 50 15.22 16.91 5.51
CA ALA A 50 14.60 18.10 4.93
C ALA A 50 15.63 19.06 4.31
N CYS A 51 16.83 19.14 4.88
CA CYS A 51 17.92 19.97 4.37
C CYS A 51 18.47 19.49 3.01
N GLU A 52 18.24 18.22 2.65
CA GLU A 52 18.59 17.64 1.35
C GLU A 52 17.41 17.71 0.35
N GLY A 53 16.31 18.37 0.71
CA GLY A 53 15.09 18.43 -0.11
C GLY A 53 14.20 17.19 0.00
N GLU A 54 14.46 16.28 0.95
CA GLU A 54 13.61 15.12 1.23
C GLU A 54 12.45 15.49 2.18
N ILE A 55 11.46 14.59 2.35
CA ILE A 55 10.43 14.73 3.39
C ILE A 55 10.94 14.03 4.64
N GLU A 56 11.22 14.79 5.70
CA GLU A 56 11.72 14.29 6.98
C GLU A 56 10.56 13.94 7.92
N LEU A 57 10.58 12.75 8.52
CA LEU A 57 9.67 12.35 9.60
C LEU A 57 10.11 12.93 10.94
N VAL A 58 9.15 13.46 11.70
CA VAL A 58 9.39 14.02 13.04
C VAL A 58 8.94 13.02 14.10
N LEU A 59 9.86 12.55 14.95
CA LEU A 59 9.62 11.46 15.91
C LEU A 59 9.72 11.88 17.39
N ASP A 60 9.76 13.18 17.68
CA ASP A 60 9.73 13.70 19.06
C ASP A 60 8.40 14.40 19.39
N ILE A 61 7.80 14.03 20.52
CA ILE A 61 6.48 14.51 20.93
C ILE A 61 6.36 16.05 20.94
N PRO A 62 7.31 16.83 21.49
CA PRO A 62 7.21 18.29 21.51
C PRO A 62 7.11 18.90 20.10
N SER A 63 7.90 18.42 19.15
CA SER A 63 7.83 18.89 17.76
C SER A 63 6.54 18.46 17.09
N ILE A 64 6.07 17.23 17.31
CA ILE A 64 4.77 16.77 16.80
C ILE A 64 3.64 17.72 17.25
N GLN A 65 3.58 18.04 18.55
CA GLN A 65 2.57 18.95 19.10
C GLN A 65 2.67 20.36 18.51
N SER A 66 3.88 20.85 18.24
CA SER A 66 4.11 22.14 17.57
C SER A 66 3.57 22.13 16.15
N ILE A 67 3.82 21.05 15.40
CA ILE A 67 3.34 20.86 14.03
C ILE A 67 1.81 20.80 13.99
N GLU A 68 1.16 20.03 14.87
CA GLU A 68 -0.30 19.95 14.95
C GLU A 68 -0.92 21.35 15.20
N LYS A 69 -0.32 22.16 16.09
CA LYS A 69 -0.78 23.53 16.36
C LYS A 69 -0.63 24.45 15.14
N LYS A 70 0.50 24.38 14.43
CA LYS A 70 0.75 25.17 13.21
C LYS A 70 -0.26 24.79 12.11
N GLN A 71 -0.46 23.49 11.91
CA GLN A 71 -1.40 22.94 10.92
C GLN A 71 -2.85 23.35 11.24
N TYR A 72 -3.26 23.27 12.51
CA TYR A 72 -4.57 23.74 12.97
C TYR A 72 -4.77 25.22 12.63
N ALA A 73 -3.83 26.08 13.04
CA ALA A 73 -3.92 27.52 12.80
C ALA A 73 -3.97 27.85 11.30
N GLN A 74 -3.23 27.11 10.47
CA GLN A 74 -3.29 27.25 9.01
C GLN A 74 -4.66 26.89 8.45
N LEU A 75 -5.26 25.78 8.88
CA LEU A 75 -6.59 25.35 8.43
C LEU A 75 -7.68 26.36 8.82
N ILE A 76 -7.59 26.95 10.03
CA ILE A 76 -8.48 28.05 10.44
C ILE A 76 -8.33 29.26 9.51
N ARG A 77 -7.09 29.67 9.18
CA ARG A 77 -6.85 30.79 8.24
C ARG A 77 -7.38 30.51 6.83
N GLN A 78 -7.45 29.24 6.43
CA GLN A 78 -8.03 28.79 5.16
C GLN A 78 -9.57 28.72 5.20
N GLY A 79 -10.20 29.05 6.33
CA GLY A 79 -11.65 29.08 6.48
C GLY A 79 -12.30 27.75 6.87
N HIS A 80 -11.51 26.74 7.24
CA HIS A 80 -12.07 25.50 7.78
C HIS A 80 -12.67 25.73 9.18
N SER A 81 -13.72 24.97 9.51
CA SER A 81 -14.30 24.99 10.87
C SER A 81 -13.29 24.49 11.90
N ALA A 82 -13.45 24.90 13.16
CA ALA A 82 -12.59 24.44 14.25
C ALA A 82 -12.59 22.92 14.40
N GLU A 83 -13.73 22.27 14.19
CA GLU A 83 -13.84 20.81 14.24
C GLU A 83 -13.04 20.12 13.13
N VAL A 84 -13.18 20.59 11.88
CA VAL A 84 -12.43 20.05 10.73
C VAL A 84 -10.94 20.31 10.92
N ALA A 85 -10.56 21.53 11.30
CA ALA A 85 -9.18 21.88 11.56
C ALA A 85 -8.57 21.00 12.66
N GLN A 86 -9.30 20.78 13.75
CA GLN A 86 -8.87 19.95 14.87
C GLN A 86 -8.65 18.49 14.46
N LYS A 87 -9.58 17.93 13.68
CA LYS A 87 -9.47 16.54 13.22
C LYS A 87 -8.36 16.37 12.19
N ALA A 88 -8.22 17.31 11.25
CA ALA A 88 -7.25 17.21 10.16
C ALA A 88 -5.82 17.53 10.57
N SER A 89 -5.62 18.32 11.65
CA SER A 89 -4.29 18.66 12.14
C SER A 89 -3.63 17.59 13.01
N GLN A 90 -4.37 16.57 13.45
CA GLN A 90 -3.85 15.52 14.32
C GLN A 90 -2.86 14.61 13.59
N ALA A 91 -1.71 14.39 14.20
CA ALA A 91 -0.69 13.43 13.79
C ALA A 91 -0.78 12.15 14.63
N GLY A 92 -0.21 11.07 14.11
CA GLY A 92 -0.17 9.75 14.73
C GLY A 92 -1.07 8.73 14.04
N ILE A 93 -1.40 7.65 14.75
CA ILE A 93 -2.30 6.60 14.26
C ILE A 93 -3.74 7.14 14.26
N ILE A 94 -4.39 7.07 13.11
CA ILE A 94 -5.78 7.52 12.91
C ILE A 94 -6.76 6.37 13.04
N GLU A 95 -6.40 5.22 12.46
CA GLU A 95 -7.21 4.00 12.48
C GLU A 95 -6.30 2.78 12.35
N GLU A 96 -6.57 1.74 13.15
CA GLU A 96 -5.93 0.43 13.03
C GLU A 96 -6.90 -0.58 12.44
N GLY A 97 -6.43 -1.40 11.53
CA GLY A 97 -7.28 -2.33 10.80
C GLY A 97 -6.62 -3.66 10.51
N LEU A 98 -7.45 -4.65 10.18
CA LEU A 98 -6.99 -6.01 9.89
C LEU A 98 -6.05 -6.06 8.67
N TYR A 99 -6.27 -5.21 7.67
CA TYR A 99 -5.50 -5.22 6.42
C TYR A 99 -4.59 -3.99 6.28
N TRP A 100 -4.97 -2.88 6.90
CA TRP A 100 -4.25 -1.62 6.79
C TRP A 100 -4.41 -0.79 8.05
N ASN A 101 -3.40 0.03 8.31
CA ASN A 101 -3.38 1.06 9.33
C ASN A 101 -3.29 2.43 8.64
N TRP A 102 -4.13 3.37 9.05
CA TRP A 102 -4.05 4.75 8.58
C TRP A 102 -3.28 5.57 9.60
N VAL A 103 -2.17 6.16 9.16
CA VAL A 103 -1.38 7.08 9.97
C VAL A 103 -1.28 8.45 9.31
N ARG A 104 -1.01 9.44 10.13
CA ARG A 104 -0.69 10.80 9.74
C ARG A 104 0.67 11.18 10.27
N ASP A 105 1.65 11.20 9.39
CA ASP A 105 3.02 11.51 9.74
C ASP A 105 3.19 13.02 9.94
N PRO A 106 3.74 13.45 11.07
CA PRO A 106 4.26 14.80 11.24
C PRO A 106 5.58 14.91 10.47
N ILE A 107 5.66 15.87 9.56
CA ILE A 107 6.78 15.99 8.62
C ILE A 107 7.40 17.39 8.62
N ARG A 108 8.66 17.43 8.19
CA ARG A 108 9.39 18.65 7.80
C ARG A 108 9.84 18.56 6.35
N THR A 109 9.78 19.68 5.66
CA THR A 109 10.27 19.89 4.29
C THR A 109 11.09 21.17 4.24
N ASP A 110 11.79 21.40 3.12
CA ASP A 110 12.45 22.67 2.80
C ASP A 110 11.50 23.88 2.82
N LYS A 111 10.19 23.65 2.68
CA LYS A 111 9.14 24.67 2.60
C LYS A 111 8.36 24.87 3.89
N GLY A 112 8.61 24.04 4.91
CA GLY A 112 7.92 24.11 6.20
C GLY A 112 7.48 22.75 6.73
N GLU A 113 6.60 22.81 7.72
CA GLU A 113 6.15 21.65 8.49
C GLU A 113 4.66 21.39 8.28
N GLY A 114 4.24 20.13 8.42
CA GLY A 114 2.84 19.76 8.25
C GLY A 114 2.57 18.31 8.62
N VAL A 115 1.36 17.85 8.30
CA VAL A 115 0.91 16.48 8.58
C VAL A 115 0.47 15.81 7.28
N TYR A 116 1.03 14.63 6.98
CA TYR A 116 0.78 13.88 5.75
C TYR A 116 0.14 12.53 6.06
N GLY A 117 -0.96 12.20 5.37
CA GLY A 117 -1.62 10.90 5.54
C GLY A 117 -0.98 9.81 4.69
N ARG A 118 -0.74 8.63 5.29
CA ARG A 118 -0.38 7.40 4.57
C ARG A 118 -1.10 6.18 5.12
N ILE A 119 -1.18 5.14 4.29
CA ILE A 119 -1.71 3.82 4.63
C ILE A 119 -0.53 2.85 4.70
N ILE A 120 -0.44 2.13 5.81
CA ILE A 120 0.53 1.05 6.05
C ILE A 120 -0.23 -0.27 5.95
N LEU A 121 0.24 -1.22 5.15
CA LEU A 121 -0.33 -2.57 5.15
C LEU A 121 0.11 -3.31 6.40
N THR A 122 -0.84 -3.96 7.08
CA THR A 122 -0.55 -4.75 8.30
C THR A 122 0.51 -5.82 8.03
N LYS A 123 0.48 -6.44 6.84
CA LYS A 123 1.49 -7.42 6.41
C LYS A 123 2.92 -6.86 6.31
N THR A 124 3.10 -5.55 6.11
CA THR A 124 4.43 -4.92 6.16
C THR A 124 5.01 -4.95 7.59
N MET A 125 4.17 -4.94 8.61
CA MET A 125 4.61 -5.01 10.01
C MET A 125 5.06 -6.43 10.40
N GLU A 126 4.61 -7.46 9.67
CA GLU A 126 4.92 -8.87 9.91
C GLU A 126 6.22 -9.34 9.24
N VAL A 127 6.82 -8.53 8.36
CA VAL A 127 8.10 -8.90 7.73
C VAL A 127 9.27 -8.33 8.53
N ALA A 128 10.24 -9.20 8.84
CA ALA A 128 11.34 -8.87 9.76
C ALA A 128 12.38 -7.91 9.18
N ASP A 129 12.58 -7.93 7.86
CA ASP A 129 13.66 -7.16 7.23
C ASP A 129 13.14 -5.86 6.64
N ALA A 130 13.74 -4.74 7.05
CA ALA A 130 13.62 -3.45 6.36
C ALA A 130 13.95 -3.67 4.88
N PHE A 131 13.10 -3.15 3.99
CA PHE A 131 13.18 -3.35 2.52
C PHE A 131 12.74 -4.72 1.99
N SER A 132 12.33 -5.66 2.85
CA SER A 132 11.65 -6.85 2.34
C SER A 132 10.20 -6.54 2.02
N SER A 133 9.79 -6.93 0.82
CA SER A 133 8.44 -6.71 0.33
C SER A 133 7.43 -7.57 1.10
N PRO A 134 6.24 -7.09 1.53
CA PRO A 134 5.19 -7.89 2.14
C PRO A 134 4.53 -8.88 1.16
N GLY A 135 4.80 -8.76 -0.14
CA GLY A 135 4.28 -9.68 -1.15
C GLY A 135 5.27 -10.00 -2.26
N ALA A 136 4.87 -10.91 -3.13
CA ALA A 136 5.62 -11.26 -4.32
C ALA A 136 4.69 -11.48 -5.50
N ALA A 137 5.20 -11.22 -6.69
CA ALA A 137 4.50 -11.44 -7.94
C ALA A 137 5.43 -12.08 -8.96
N VAL A 138 4.85 -12.81 -9.90
CA VAL A 138 5.60 -13.52 -10.95
C VAL A 138 4.98 -13.16 -12.28
N LEU A 139 5.79 -12.80 -13.27
CA LEU A 139 5.40 -12.79 -14.68
C LEU A 139 5.80 -14.13 -15.30
N PRO A 140 4.87 -15.07 -15.51
CA PRO A 140 5.18 -16.38 -16.08
C PRO A 140 5.11 -16.28 -17.61
N ILE A 141 6.25 -16.50 -18.27
CA ILE A 141 6.41 -16.49 -19.72
C ILE A 141 6.61 -17.93 -20.18
N LEU A 142 5.78 -18.41 -21.10
CA LEU A 142 5.89 -19.74 -21.67
C LEU A 142 6.91 -19.76 -22.81
N LYS A 143 7.34 -20.97 -23.22
CA LYS A 143 8.33 -21.15 -24.29
C LYS A 143 7.93 -20.51 -25.64
N ASP A 144 6.64 -20.40 -25.91
CA ASP A 144 6.09 -19.76 -27.12
C ASP A 144 5.94 -18.23 -26.96
N GLY A 145 6.42 -17.65 -25.84
CA GLY A 145 6.32 -16.23 -25.54
C GLY A 145 4.96 -15.78 -24.98
N SER A 146 3.99 -16.70 -24.85
CA SER A 146 2.70 -16.38 -24.20
C SER A 146 2.86 -16.21 -22.69
N ILE A 147 1.96 -15.44 -22.08
CA ILE A 147 2.04 -15.05 -20.66
C ILE A 147 0.83 -15.58 -19.92
N VAL A 148 1.08 -16.10 -18.71
CA VAL A 148 0.01 -16.57 -17.81
C VAL A 148 -0.46 -15.44 -16.90
N LEU A 149 -1.74 -15.09 -17.00
CA LEU A 149 -2.42 -14.08 -16.20
C LEU A 149 -3.55 -14.71 -15.38
N ASN A 150 -3.92 -14.02 -14.32
CA ASN A 150 -5.09 -14.28 -13.49
C ASN A 150 -6.23 -13.37 -13.93
N LEU A 151 -7.42 -13.93 -14.10
CA LEU A 151 -8.66 -13.19 -14.17
C LEU A 151 -9.31 -13.19 -12.79
N SER A 152 -9.44 -12.00 -12.21
CA SER A 152 -9.99 -11.81 -10.85
C SER A 152 -11.02 -10.69 -10.83
N PHE A 153 -12.13 -10.87 -10.12
CA PHE A 153 -13.01 -9.75 -9.80
C PHE A 153 -12.46 -8.99 -8.61
N ARG A 154 -12.05 -7.73 -8.80
CA ARG A 154 -11.49 -6.89 -7.75
C ARG A 154 -12.59 -6.08 -7.08
N HIS A 155 -12.72 -6.22 -5.76
CA HIS A 155 -13.69 -5.43 -5.01
C HIS A 155 -13.40 -3.92 -5.10
N ALA A 156 -12.14 -3.51 -4.97
CA ALA A 156 -11.77 -2.09 -4.95
C ALA A 156 -12.23 -1.33 -6.20
N THR A 157 -12.16 -1.96 -7.37
CA THR A 157 -12.53 -1.37 -8.66
C THR A 157 -13.87 -1.84 -9.21
N ARG A 158 -14.48 -2.83 -8.55
CA ARG A 158 -15.76 -3.47 -8.94
C ARG A 158 -15.77 -4.00 -10.37
N SER A 159 -14.62 -4.47 -10.86
CA SER A 159 -14.47 -4.99 -12.21
C SER A 159 -13.66 -6.28 -12.26
N TRP A 160 -13.79 -7.01 -13.36
CA TRP A 160 -12.86 -8.09 -13.68
C TRP A 160 -11.56 -7.51 -14.22
N GLU A 161 -10.43 -8.04 -13.76
CA GLU A 161 -9.10 -7.55 -14.12
C GLU A 161 -8.20 -8.73 -14.50
N LEU A 162 -7.38 -8.52 -15.53
CA LEU A 162 -6.27 -9.39 -15.89
C LEU A 162 -5.01 -8.90 -15.20
N GLU A 163 -4.39 -9.79 -14.44
CA GLU A 163 -3.30 -9.47 -13.52
C GLU A 163 -2.24 -10.55 -13.55
N ILE A 164 -0.99 -10.20 -13.23
CA ILE A 164 0.01 -11.23 -12.98
C ILE A 164 -0.29 -11.97 -11.66
N PRO A 165 0.05 -13.27 -11.55
CA PRO A 165 0.03 -13.98 -10.28
C PRO A 165 0.81 -13.25 -9.19
N ALA A 166 0.14 -12.99 -8.08
CA ALA A 166 0.64 -12.19 -6.97
C ALA A 166 0.02 -12.64 -5.64
N GLY A 167 0.79 -12.56 -4.56
CA GLY A 167 0.34 -12.90 -3.21
C GLY A 167 1.16 -12.20 -2.14
N MET A 168 0.58 -12.14 -0.93
CA MET A 168 1.30 -11.70 0.26
C MET A 168 2.15 -12.85 0.81
N ARG A 169 3.23 -12.51 1.49
CA ARG A 169 4.07 -13.47 2.22
C ARG A 169 3.40 -13.84 3.54
N GLU A 170 3.58 -15.09 3.95
CA GLU A 170 3.38 -15.48 5.34
C GLU A 170 4.56 -15.06 6.22
N TYR A 171 4.35 -15.04 7.54
CA TYR A 171 5.40 -14.68 8.50
C TYR A 171 6.63 -15.59 8.34
N GLY A 172 7.81 -14.98 8.16
CA GLY A 172 9.06 -15.70 7.93
C GLY A 172 9.22 -16.33 6.53
N GLU A 173 8.22 -16.22 5.65
CA GLU A 173 8.30 -16.75 4.29
C GLU A 173 9.24 -15.89 3.41
N SER A 174 10.09 -16.50 2.59
CA SER A 174 10.91 -15.75 1.63
C SER A 174 10.07 -15.23 0.46
N PRO A 175 10.45 -14.11 -0.19
CA PRO A 175 9.75 -13.64 -1.39
C PRO A 175 9.67 -14.69 -2.51
N GLN A 176 10.69 -15.54 -2.65
CA GLN A 176 10.75 -16.64 -3.61
C GLN A 176 9.70 -17.72 -3.30
N ALA A 177 9.55 -18.09 -2.02
CA ALA A 177 8.55 -19.07 -1.60
C ALA A 177 7.13 -18.53 -1.83
N ALA A 178 6.87 -17.27 -1.46
CA ALA A 178 5.57 -16.63 -1.71
C ALA A 178 5.25 -16.51 -3.20
N ALA A 179 6.24 -16.16 -4.03
CA ALA A 179 6.13 -16.15 -5.49
C ALA A 179 5.80 -17.54 -6.03
N HIS A 180 6.48 -18.58 -5.56
CA HIS A 180 6.28 -19.96 -5.97
C HIS A 180 4.88 -20.48 -5.59
N GLU A 181 4.42 -20.21 -4.37
CA GLU A 181 3.06 -20.55 -3.91
C GLU A 181 1.98 -19.80 -4.72
N SER A 182 2.20 -18.50 -4.98
CA SER A 182 1.28 -17.66 -5.75
C SER A 182 1.20 -18.02 -7.23
N CYS A 183 2.29 -18.51 -7.81
CA CYS A 183 2.40 -18.85 -9.23
C CYS A 183 1.75 -20.20 -9.59
N LEU A 184 0.96 -20.84 -8.72
CA LEU A 184 0.68 -22.28 -8.78
C LEU A 184 1.98 -23.07 -8.59
N LYS A 185 2.01 -23.98 -7.61
CA LYS A 185 3.12 -24.89 -7.26
C LYS A 185 3.83 -25.65 -8.42
N LYS A 186 3.43 -25.45 -9.68
CA LYS A 186 3.89 -26.16 -10.89
C LYS A 186 4.38 -25.27 -12.03
N LEU A 187 4.17 -23.96 -12.02
CA LEU A 187 4.68 -23.06 -13.08
C LEU A 187 6.15 -22.70 -12.88
N ALA A 188 6.57 -22.49 -11.64
CA ALA A 188 7.90 -22.02 -11.32
C ALA A 188 8.91 -23.18 -11.28
N THR A 189 9.23 -23.77 -12.44
CA THR A 189 10.37 -24.69 -12.54
C THR A 189 11.70 -23.98 -12.73
N LEU A 190 11.71 -22.67 -13.02
CA LEU A 190 12.89 -21.80 -12.95
C LEU A 190 12.44 -20.35 -12.67
N LEU A 191 12.58 -19.90 -11.42
CA LEU A 191 12.60 -18.45 -11.12
C LEU A 191 14.00 -17.94 -11.49
N GLN A 192 14.11 -17.23 -12.61
CA GLN A 192 15.38 -16.64 -13.03
C GLN A 192 15.30 -15.14 -12.81
N ASN A 193 16.22 -14.62 -11.98
CA ASN A 193 16.36 -13.21 -11.64
C ASN A 193 15.18 -12.64 -10.82
N SER A 194 15.50 -12.15 -9.62
CA SER A 194 14.56 -11.39 -8.79
C SER A 194 14.80 -9.90 -8.92
N LEU A 195 13.74 -9.13 -9.10
CA LEU A 195 13.75 -7.68 -8.97
C LEU A 195 12.86 -7.30 -7.79
N ILE A 196 13.41 -6.57 -6.83
CA ILE A 196 12.57 -5.93 -5.82
C ILE A 196 11.94 -4.72 -6.49
N TRP A 197 10.60 -4.66 -6.50
CA TRP A 197 9.89 -3.51 -7.04
C TRP A 197 9.02 -2.83 -5.98
N VAL A 198 8.84 -1.54 -6.20
CA VAL A 198 8.12 -0.64 -5.33
C VAL A 198 6.94 -0.09 -6.13
N THR A 199 5.71 -0.55 -5.85
CA THR A 199 4.53 0.21 -6.26
C THR A 199 4.31 1.33 -5.24
N GLN A 200 4.86 2.50 -5.49
CA GLN A 200 4.41 3.69 -4.75
C GLN A 200 3.10 4.18 -5.37
N GLN A 201 2.00 4.02 -4.65
CA GLN A 201 0.89 4.96 -4.79
C GLN A 201 1.07 6.02 -3.68
N ARG A 202 0.90 7.31 -4.01
CA ARG A 202 1.28 8.45 -3.14
C ARG A 202 0.76 8.38 -1.69
N ILE A 203 -0.29 7.60 -1.44
CA ILE A 203 -0.91 7.39 -0.12
C ILE A 203 -0.65 5.97 0.43
N LEU A 204 -0.31 4.99 -0.42
CA LEU A 204 -0.09 3.60 -0.04
C LEU A 204 1.27 3.13 -0.57
N LEU A 205 2.18 2.83 0.36
CA LEU A 205 3.41 2.14 0.04
C LEU A 205 3.14 0.63 0.00
N LEU A 206 3.03 0.08 -1.20
CA LEU A 206 3.04 -1.37 -1.40
C LEU A 206 4.36 -1.76 -2.07
N LEU A 207 5.19 -2.50 -1.35
CA LEU A 207 6.37 -3.14 -1.93
C LEU A 207 5.94 -4.52 -2.47
N MET A 208 6.41 -4.89 -3.66
CA MET A 208 6.19 -6.20 -4.26
C MET A 208 7.46 -6.69 -4.94
N THR A 209 7.98 -7.86 -4.54
CA THR A 209 9.09 -8.47 -5.27
C THR A 209 8.57 -9.09 -6.55
N LEU A 210 9.09 -8.65 -7.70
CA LEU A 210 8.75 -9.18 -9.01
C LEU A 210 9.78 -10.23 -9.44
N PHE A 211 9.29 -11.40 -9.83
CA PHE A 211 10.09 -12.43 -10.46
C PHE A 211 9.69 -12.57 -11.93
N LEU A 212 10.70 -12.77 -12.78
CA LEU A 212 10.50 -13.23 -14.15
C LEU A 212 10.72 -14.74 -14.16
N SER A 213 9.86 -15.47 -14.87
CA SER A 213 9.99 -16.92 -14.95
C SER A 213 9.70 -17.40 -16.36
N THR A 214 10.59 -18.23 -16.90
CA THR A 214 10.34 -18.99 -18.11
C THR A 214 9.87 -20.39 -17.71
N ALA A 215 8.65 -20.76 -18.07
CA ALA A 215 8.06 -22.04 -17.70
C ALA A 215 7.81 -22.93 -18.93
N PRO A 216 8.03 -24.26 -18.84
CA PRO A 216 7.46 -25.18 -19.80
C PRO A 216 5.92 -25.14 -19.71
N LEU A 217 5.25 -25.35 -20.86
CA LEU A 217 3.80 -25.33 -21.00
C LEU A 217 3.08 -26.09 -19.86
N LEU A 218 2.10 -25.45 -19.24
CA LEU A 218 1.32 -26.03 -18.16
C LEU A 218 0.36 -27.12 -18.65
N LYS A 219 0.32 -28.24 -17.93
CA LYS A 219 -0.94 -28.97 -17.71
C LYS A 219 -1.65 -28.32 -16.53
N THR A 220 -2.66 -27.50 -16.79
CA THR A 220 -3.47 -26.85 -15.74
C THR A 220 -4.12 -27.92 -14.85
N LYS A 221 -3.72 -28.01 -13.57
CA LYS A 221 -4.56 -28.64 -12.54
C LYS A 221 -5.46 -27.55 -11.96
N LYS A 222 -6.71 -27.89 -11.61
CA LYS A 222 -7.62 -26.97 -10.91
C LYS A 222 -6.91 -26.40 -9.67
N PRO A 223 -6.91 -25.07 -9.46
CA PRO A 223 -6.33 -24.48 -8.27
C PRO A 223 -7.01 -25.04 -7.02
N ARG A 224 -6.22 -25.39 -6.00
CA ARG A 224 -6.73 -25.85 -4.71
C ARG A 224 -7.12 -24.59 -3.92
N CYS A 225 -8.39 -24.21 -3.98
CA CYS A 225 -8.90 -23.09 -3.20
C CYS A 225 -8.97 -23.50 -1.72
N GLN A 226 -8.12 -22.92 -0.86
CA GLN A 226 -8.09 -23.22 0.58
C GLN A 226 -9.02 -22.31 1.41
N THR A 227 -9.72 -21.35 0.80
CA THR A 227 -10.61 -20.42 1.51
C THR A 227 -11.87 -20.11 0.70
N THR A 228 -13.03 -20.23 1.33
CA THR A 228 -14.40 -20.12 0.74
C THR A 228 -14.79 -18.73 0.23
N LEU A 229 -13.95 -17.71 0.42
CA LEU A 229 -14.27 -16.29 0.15
C LEU A 229 -13.50 -15.67 -1.03
N LYS A 230 -12.59 -16.39 -1.70
CA LYS A 230 -11.86 -15.82 -2.84
C LYS A 230 -12.73 -15.85 -4.11
N PRO A 231 -12.90 -14.72 -4.82
CA PRO A 231 -13.59 -14.69 -6.11
C PRO A 231 -12.91 -15.67 -7.08
N LEU A 232 -13.69 -16.17 -8.05
CA LEU A 232 -13.27 -17.18 -9.02
C LEU A 232 -11.99 -16.77 -9.74
N LEU A 233 -10.85 -17.29 -9.27
CA LEU A 233 -9.56 -17.12 -9.91
C LEU A 233 -9.46 -18.11 -11.07
N ARG A 234 -9.33 -17.60 -12.29
CA ARG A 234 -9.01 -18.42 -13.47
C ARG A 234 -7.70 -17.96 -14.07
N HIS A 235 -6.92 -18.90 -14.57
CA HIS A 235 -5.69 -18.60 -15.30
C HIS A 235 -5.98 -18.55 -16.80
N PHE A 236 -5.41 -17.56 -17.47
CA PHE A 236 -5.45 -17.40 -18.92
C PHE A 236 -4.02 -17.30 -19.45
N THR A 237 -3.76 -18.01 -20.53
CA THR A 237 -2.52 -17.88 -21.28
C THR A 237 -2.84 -17.02 -22.51
N LEU A 238 -2.22 -15.85 -22.61
CA LEU A 238 -2.47 -14.90 -23.70
C LEU A 238 -1.16 -14.57 -24.42
N PRO A 239 -1.15 -14.44 -25.76
CA PRO A 239 -0.02 -13.90 -26.49
C PRO A 239 0.27 -12.45 -26.07
N LEU A 240 1.55 -12.05 -26.10
CA LEU A 240 1.96 -10.67 -25.76
C LEU A 240 1.18 -9.62 -26.56
N ALA A 241 1.01 -9.83 -27.87
CA ALA A 241 0.28 -8.91 -28.74
C ALA A 241 -1.18 -8.67 -28.28
N GLN A 242 -1.84 -9.71 -27.75
CA GLN A 242 -3.20 -9.57 -27.23
C GLN A 242 -3.22 -8.76 -25.92
N ILE A 243 -2.22 -8.93 -25.05
CA ILE A 243 -2.09 -8.16 -23.81
C ILE A 243 -1.79 -6.69 -24.14
N GLU A 244 -0.89 -6.42 -25.08
CA GLU A 244 -0.59 -5.06 -25.57
C GLU A 244 -1.84 -4.40 -26.16
N GLN A 245 -2.63 -5.14 -26.95
CA GLN A 245 -3.91 -4.64 -27.45
C GLN A 245 -4.89 -4.35 -26.31
N GLY A 246 -4.94 -5.21 -25.30
CA GLY A 246 -5.73 -4.98 -24.09
C GLY A 246 -5.35 -3.71 -23.33
N PHE A 247 -4.05 -3.38 -23.25
CA PHE A 247 -3.60 -2.10 -22.68
C PHE A 247 -4.05 -0.89 -23.52
N LYS A 248 -4.02 -0.99 -24.85
CA LYS A 248 -4.49 0.06 -25.76
C LYS A 248 -5.99 0.29 -25.64
N ASP A 249 -6.76 -0.79 -25.59
CA ASP A 249 -8.22 -0.76 -25.53
C ASP A 249 -8.75 -0.57 -24.09
N GLY A 250 -7.88 -0.71 -23.08
CA GLY A 250 -8.20 -0.67 -21.66
C GLY A 250 -8.86 -1.95 -21.11
N MET A 251 -9.20 -2.91 -21.97
CA MET A 251 -9.82 -4.18 -21.62
C MET A 251 -9.67 -5.26 -22.71
N LEU A 252 -9.95 -6.51 -22.35
CA LEU A 252 -10.11 -7.64 -23.25
C LEU A 252 -11.44 -8.36 -22.98
N ARG A 253 -12.05 -8.90 -24.04
CA ARG A 253 -13.20 -9.79 -23.94
C ARG A 253 -12.74 -11.23 -23.80
N ILE A 254 -12.91 -11.79 -22.61
CA ILE A 254 -12.41 -13.13 -22.25
C ILE A 254 -13.59 -14.11 -22.15
N PRO A 255 -13.60 -15.20 -22.93
CA PRO A 255 -14.63 -16.22 -22.81
C PRO A 255 -14.42 -17.05 -21.53
N VAL A 256 -15.47 -17.15 -20.69
CA VAL A 256 -15.47 -17.86 -19.42
C VAL A 256 -16.69 -18.77 -19.34
N GLY A 257 -16.53 -20.02 -19.82
CA GLY A 257 -17.67 -20.90 -20.05
C GLY A 257 -18.55 -20.33 -21.16
N ASN A 258 -19.85 -20.15 -20.88
CA ASN A 258 -20.81 -19.64 -21.86
C ASN A 258 -21.00 -18.11 -21.80
N LYS A 259 -20.12 -17.40 -21.09
CA LYS A 259 -20.20 -15.95 -20.92
C LYS A 259 -18.93 -15.29 -21.46
N ILE A 260 -19.08 -14.07 -21.96
CA ILE A 260 -17.95 -13.18 -22.25
C ILE A 260 -17.81 -12.23 -21.07
N ILE A 261 -16.61 -12.15 -20.52
CA ILE A 261 -16.27 -11.22 -19.44
C ILE A 261 -15.42 -10.10 -20.03
N GLU A 262 -15.78 -8.85 -19.76
CA GLU A 262 -14.93 -7.69 -20.04
C GLU A 262 -13.93 -7.55 -18.90
N ALA A 263 -12.67 -7.85 -19.20
CA ALA A 263 -11.58 -7.88 -18.24
C ALA A 263 -10.62 -6.72 -18.50
N HIS A 264 -10.49 -5.81 -17.55
CA HIS A 264 -9.59 -4.67 -17.69
C HIS A 264 -8.12 -5.12 -17.69
N VAL A 265 -7.33 -4.47 -18.55
CA VAL A 265 -5.87 -4.67 -18.63
C VAL A 265 -5.21 -3.34 -18.27
N ARG A 266 -5.07 -3.09 -16.97
CA ARG A 266 -4.58 -1.81 -16.44
C ARG A 266 -3.70 -1.95 -15.20
N GLN A 267 -3.35 -3.17 -14.80
CA GLN A 267 -2.52 -3.39 -13.63
C GLN A 267 -1.12 -2.82 -13.89
N SER A 268 -0.71 -1.82 -13.10
CA SER A 268 0.60 -1.17 -13.23
C SER A 268 1.75 -2.16 -13.06
N LEU A 269 1.59 -3.14 -12.16
CA LEU A 269 2.56 -4.21 -11.94
C LEU A 269 2.73 -5.11 -13.18
N LEU A 270 1.66 -5.44 -13.90
CA LEU A 270 1.73 -6.17 -15.17
C LEU A 270 2.50 -5.34 -16.21
N ALA A 271 2.13 -4.08 -16.41
CA ALA A 271 2.80 -3.20 -17.37
C ALA A 271 4.31 -3.08 -17.09
N PHE A 272 4.67 -2.85 -15.82
CA PHE A 272 6.07 -2.80 -15.39
C PHE A 272 6.79 -4.12 -15.60
N ALA A 273 6.15 -5.24 -15.28
CA ALA A 273 6.75 -6.56 -15.45
C ALA A 273 7.05 -6.88 -16.92
N LEU A 274 6.13 -6.56 -17.82
CA LEU A 274 6.34 -6.70 -19.27
C LEU A 274 7.51 -5.85 -19.76
N TYR A 275 7.58 -4.60 -19.30
CA TYR A 275 8.69 -3.70 -19.65
C TYR A 275 10.05 -4.24 -19.17
N GLN A 276 10.13 -4.71 -17.93
CA GLN A 276 11.35 -5.34 -17.39
C GLN A 276 11.72 -6.61 -18.14
N ALA A 277 10.74 -7.44 -18.50
CA ALA A 277 10.97 -8.65 -19.27
C ALA A 277 11.50 -8.33 -20.67
N GLN A 278 10.99 -7.29 -21.33
CA GLN A 278 11.48 -6.82 -22.62
C GLN A 278 12.93 -6.30 -22.51
N LEU A 279 13.24 -5.43 -21.55
CA LEU A 279 14.59 -4.89 -21.35
C LEU A 279 15.65 -5.97 -21.10
N ARG A 280 15.23 -7.10 -20.53
CA ARG A 280 16.10 -8.24 -20.17
C ARG A 280 16.10 -9.35 -21.22
N GLY A 281 15.43 -9.14 -22.35
CA GLY A 281 15.40 -10.11 -23.45
C GLY A 281 14.54 -11.35 -23.20
N PHE A 282 13.67 -11.35 -22.19
CA PHE A 282 12.73 -12.46 -21.96
C PHE A 282 11.52 -12.42 -22.90
N LEU A 283 11.21 -11.25 -23.46
CA LEU A 283 10.18 -11.07 -24.48
C LEU A 283 10.86 -10.67 -25.77
N HIS A 284 10.65 -11.46 -26.82
CA HIS A 284 11.10 -11.11 -28.16
C HIS A 284 9.95 -10.40 -28.86
N LYS A 285 10.20 -9.20 -29.38
CA LYS A 285 9.30 -8.64 -30.39
C LYS A 285 9.56 -9.41 -31.69
N PRO A 286 8.52 -9.94 -32.35
CA PRO A 286 8.69 -10.53 -33.67
C PRO A 286 9.29 -9.51 -34.65
#